data_AF-A0A849H9A0-F1
#
_entry.id   AF-A0A849H9A0-F1
#
_cell.length_a   1.000
_cell.length_b   1.000
_cell.length_c   1.000
_cell.angle_alpha   90.00
_cell.angle_beta   90.00
_cell.angle_gamma   90.00
#
_symmetry.space_group_name_H-M   'P 1'
#
loop_
_entity.id
_entity.type
_entity.pdbx_description
1 polymer ?
#
loop_
_entity_poly.entity_id
_entity_poly.type
_entity_poly.pdbx_seq_one_letter_code
_entity_poly.pdbx_strand_id
1 'polypeptide(L)'
;RGDGLTGLDVGTGTGVVALSLLKEGPFSRVVATDDSPQALTLALENAGDHHLTDSVEFREGTLFEPLRGEERFDVIVSNPPYIAEEDRESLQPEVLDWEPHGALFAGPEGLDILLPLVEGAPRFLNPGGLFAAEIGEGQGERMVTALEGTGAFQTISVRPDLAGRERVILGVASS
;
A
#
# COMPACT_ATOMS: atom_id res chain seq x y z
N ARG A 1 22.08 11.21 -15.58
CA ARG A 1 21.05 10.21 -15.92
C ARG A 1 21.06 9.25 -14.75
N GLY A 2 20.31 9.58 -13.69
CA GLY A 2 20.21 8.74 -12.51
C GLY A 2 19.09 7.75 -12.74
N ASP A 3 19.32 6.50 -12.36
CA ASP A 3 18.33 5.43 -12.43
C ASP A 3 17.04 5.89 -11.72
N GLY A 4 15.88 5.51 -12.27
CA GLY A 4 14.57 5.96 -11.76
C GLY A 4 14.34 5.52 -10.31
N LEU A 5 13.26 6.02 -9.70
CA LEU A 5 12.88 5.63 -8.35
C LEU A 5 12.55 4.13 -8.28
N THR A 6 12.76 3.56 -7.11
CA THR A 6 12.34 2.21 -6.74
C THR A 6 11.11 2.26 -5.84
N GLY A 7 10.07 1.52 -6.22
CA GLY A 7 8.80 1.44 -5.48
C GLY A 7 8.58 0.06 -4.85
N LEU A 8 7.83 0.03 -3.76
CA LEU A 8 7.20 -1.16 -3.20
C LEU A 8 5.70 -0.92 -3.10
N ASP A 9 4.89 -1.81 -3.65
CA ASP A 9 3.43 -1.84 -3.50
C ASP A 9 3.03 -3.05 -2.66
N VAL A 10 2.49 -2.82 -1.46
CA VAL A 10 2.14 -3.87 -0.49
C VAL A 10 0.64 -4.14 -0.55
N GLY A 11 0.24 -5.39 -0.85
CA GLY A 11 -1.15 -5.74 -1.11
C GLY A 11 -1.60 -5.25 -2.49
N THR A 12 -0.84 -5.60 -3.53
CA THR A 12 -0.97 -5.01 -4.88
C THR A 12 -2.29 -5.33 -5.57
N GLY A 13 -2.99 -6.41 -5.18
CA GLY A 13 -4.22 -6.86 -5.78
C GLY A 13 -4.06 -7.09 -7.28
N THR A 14 -4.76 -6.27 -8.08
CA THR A 14 -4.70 -6.30 -9.55
C THR A 14 -3.41 -5.71 -10.13
N GLY A 15 -2.51 -5.18 -9.30
CA GLY A 15 -1.30 -4.48 -9.74
C GLY A 15 -1.52 -3.02 -10.13
N VAL A 16 -2.75 -2.49 -10.04
CA VAL A 16 -3.07 -1.17 -10.62
C VAL A 16 -2.21 -0.05 -10.04
N VAL A 17 -1.88 -0.10 -8.74
CA VAL A 17 -1.04 0.91 -8.09
C VAL A 17 0.40 0.77 -8.57
N ALA A 18 1.01 -0.42 -8.44
CA ALA A 18 2.37 -0.70 -8.94
C ALA A 18 2.57 -0.30 -10.41
N LEU A 19 1.64 -0.67 -11.30
CA LEU A 19 1.72 -0.37 -12.73
C LEU A 19 1.52 1.12 -13.03
N SER A 20 0.66 1.81 -12.28
CA SER A 20 0.47 3.25 -12.42
C SER A 20 1.71 4.03 -12.01
N LEU A 21 2.42 3.59 -10.94
CA LEU A 21 3.71 4.19 -10.54
C LEU A 21 4.73 4.10 -11.68
N LEU A 22 4.86 2.94 -12.32
CA LEU A 22 5.78 2.74 -13.45
C LEU A 22 5.41 3.57 -14.68
N LYS A 23 4.12 3.73 -14.96
CA LYS A 23 3.65 4.38 -16.18
C LYS A 23 3.63 5.90 -16.10
N GLU A 24 3.24 6.43 -14.94
CA GLU A 24 2.99 7.87 -14.75
C GLU A 24 4.02 8.55 -13.84
N GLY A 25 4.79 7.76 -13.08
CA GLY A 25 5.81 8.26 -12.16
C GLY A 25 7.24 8.10 -12.69
N PRO A 26 8.23 8.66 -11.99
CA PRO A 26 9.64 8.56 -12.36
C PRO A 26 10.27 7.23 -11.88
N PHE A 27 9.53 6.13 -11.89
CA PHE A 27 9.97 4.83 -11.37
C PHE A 27 10.62 3.99 -12.46
N SER A 28 11.77 3.40 -12.17
CA SER A 28 12.39 2.41 -13.06
C SER A 28 12.07 0.97 -12.65
N ARG A 29 11.65 0.76 -11.40
CA ARG A 29 11.37 -0.56 -10.87
C ARG A 29 10.36 -0.51 -9.74
N VAL A 30 9.43 -1.45 -9.72
CA VAL A 30 8.51 -1.66 -8.60
C VAL A 30 8.55 -3.14 -8.17
N VAL A 31 8.62 -3.38 -6.87
CA VAL A 31 8.31 -4.70 -6.29
C VAL A 31 6.87 -4.62 -5.78
N ALA A 32 6.07 -5.63 -6.06
CA ALA A 32 4.67 -5.71 -5.66
C ALA A 32 4.43 -7.00 -4.89
N THR A 33 3.89 -6.91 -3.68
CA THR A 33 3.59 -8.06 -2.82
C THR A 33 2.09 -8.27 -2.65
N ASP A 34 1.68 -9.52 -2.54
CA ASP A 34 0.30 -9.89 -2.21
C ASP A 34 0.29 -11.29 -1.60
N ASP A 35 -0.60 -11.57 -0.66
CA ASP A 35 -0.76 -12.90 -0.06
C ASP A 35 -1.67 -13.80 -0.90
N SER A 36 -2.35 -13.26 -1.92
CA SER A 36 -3.21 -13.98 -2.84
C SER A 36 -2.49 -14.36 -4.15
N PRO A 37 -2.20 -15.66 -4.39
CA PRO A 37 -1.63 -16.10 -5.65
C PRO A 37 -2.50 -15.75 -6.88
N GLN A 38 -3.83 -15.71 -6.68
CA GLN A 38 -4.77 -15.32 -7.73
C GLN A 38 -4.65 -13.84 -8.08
N ALA A 39 -4.47 -12.97 -7.08
CA ALA A 39 -4.23 -11.54 -7.30
C ALA A 39 -2.94 -11.32 -8.09
N LEU A 40 -1.84 -11.99 -7.69
CA LEU A 40 -0.57 -11.89 -8.40
C LEU A 40 -0.63 -12.40 -9.84
N THR A 41 -1.42 -13.44 -10.11
CA THR A 41 -1.65 -13.93 -11.47
C THR A 41 -2.29 -12.85 -12.34
N LEU A 42 -3.36 -12.22 -11.84
CA LEU A 42 -4.04 -11.14 -12.54
C LEU A 42 -3.14 -9.90 -12.69
N ALA A 43 -2.35 -9.56 -11.67
CA ALA A 43 -1.41 -8.45 -11.72
C ALA A 43 -0.33 -8.66 -12.80
N LEU A 44 0.15 -9.91 -12.95
CA LEU A 44 1.09 -10.26 -14.01
C LEU A 44 0.47 -10.15 -15.41
N GLU A 45 -0.79 -10.58 -15.59
CA GLU A 45 -1.52 -10.39 -16.84
C GLU A 45 -1.65 -8.90 -17.20
N ASN A 46 -2.08 -8.07 -16.24
CA ASN A 46 -2.18 -6.62 -16.41
C ASN A 46 -0.83 -5.97 -16.73
N ALA A 47 0.26 -6.44 -16.11
CA ALA A 47 1.61 -5.99 -16.43
C ALA A 47 2.00 -6.33 -17.89
N GLY A 48 1.59 -7.50 -18.38
CA GLY A 48 1.78 -7.94 -19.76
C GLY A 48 1.04 -7.06 -20.76
N ASP A 49 -0.24 -6.78 -20.49
CA ASP A 49 -1.09 -5.91 -21.31
C ASP A 49 -0.57 -4.48 -21.40
N HIS A 50 0.17 -4.03 -20.38
CA HIS A 50 0.81 -2.72 -20.35
C HIS A 50 2.30 -2.72 -20.74
N HIS A 51 2.88 -3.87 -21.12
CA HIS A 51 4.29 -4.01 -21.47
C HIS A 51 5.27 -3.59 -20.36
N LEU A 52 4.93 -3.89 -19.10
CA LEU A 52 5.68 -3.50 -17.91
C LEU A 52 6.35 -4.67 -17.17
N THR A 53 6.25 -5.90 -17.69
CA THR A 53 6.75 -7.12 -17.03
C THR A 53 8.24 -7.09 -16.68
N ASP A 54 9.06 -6.35 -17.42
CA ASP A 54 10.50 -6.19 -17.12
C ASP A 54 10.78 -5.17 -16.00
N SER A 55 9.78 -4.35 -15.63
CA SER A 55 9.91 -3.25 -14.67
C SER A 55 9.19 -3.51 -13.34
N VAL A 56 8.41 -4.58 -13.24
CA VAL A 56 7.71 -4.99 -12.02
C VAL A 56 8.08 -6.42 -11.61
N GLU A 57 8.31 -6.63 -10.31
CA GLU A 57 8.51 -7.96 -9.73
C GLU A 57 7.39 -8.27 -8.75
N PHE A 58 6.64 -9.34 -8.99
CA PHE A 58 5.57 -9.81 -8.12
C PHE A 58 6.08 -10.87 -7.14
N ARG A 59 5.75 -10.75 -5.85
CA ARG A 59 6.17 -11.70 -4.81
C ARG A 59 5.01 -12.08 -3.89
N GLU A 60 4.83 -13.37 -3.69
CA GLU A 60 3.79 -13.92 -2.81
C GLU A 60 4.20 -13.83 -1.34
N GLY A 61 3.30 -13.30 -0.52
CA GLY A 61 3.33 -13.37 0.94
C GLY A 61 2.83 -12.09 1.62
N THR A 62 2.71 -12.16 2.94
CA THR A 62 2.03 -11.14 3.73
C THR A 62 2.93 -9.95 4.00
N LEU A 63 2.42 -8.75 3.74
CA LEU A 63 3.11 -7.48 4.02
C LEU A 63 4.55 -7.47 3.49
N PHE A 64 5.53 -7.50 4.40
CA PHE A 64 6.96 -7.43 4.12
C PHE A 64 7.68 -8.78 4.19
N GLU A 65 6.98 -9.89 4.48
CA GLU A 65 7.57 -11.23 4.54
C GLU A 65 8.35 -11.64 3.27
N PRO A 66 7.90 -11.29 2.04
CA PRO A 66 8.62 -11.67 0.82
C PRO A 66 9.89 -10.84 0.56
N LEU A 67 10.19 -9.85 1.40
CA LEU A 67 11.30 -8.94 1.22
C LEU A 67 12.54 -9.42 1.98
N ARG A 68 13.71 -9.21 1.37
CA ARG A 68 15.00 -9.46 2.00
C ARG A 68 15.37 -8.28 2.88
N GLY A 69 15.99 -8.54 4.04
CA GLY A 69 16.25 -7.51 5.05
C GLY A 69 17.15 -6.33 4.62
N GLU A 70 17.88 -6.48 3.52
CA GLU A 70 18.77 -5.47 2.93
C GLU A 70 18.10 -4.63 1.84
N GLU A 71 16.91 -5.00 1.37
CA GLU A 71 16.17 -4.23 0.38
C GLU A 71 15.67 -2.91 0.97
N ARG A 72 15.73 -1.86 0.15
CA ARG A 72 15.21 -0.52 0.47
C ARG A 72 14.59 0.10 -0.78
N PHE A 73 13.57 0.92 -0.58
CA PHE A 73 12.79 1.55 -1.62
C PHE A 73 12.69 3.05 -1.38
N ASP A 74 12.57 3.81 -2.48
CA ASP A 74 12.35 5.25 -2.43
C ASP A 74 10.90 5.57 -2.07
N VAL A 75 9.97 4.70 -2.44
CA VAL A 75 8.54 4.83 -2.11
C VAL A 75 7.97 3.48 -1.70
N ILE A 76 7.21 3.45 -0.60
CA ILE A 76 6.33 2.34 -0.22
C ILE A 76 4.90 2.85 -0.32
N VAL A 77 4.06 2.15 -1.07
CA VAL A 77 2.62 2.41 -1.19
C VAL A 77 1.80 1.19 -0.78
N SER A 78 0.56 1.42 -0.35
CA SER A 78 -0.42 0.35 -0.14
C SER A 78 -1.83 0.89 -0.23
N ASN A 79 -2.74 0.10 -0.79
CA ASN A 79 -4.18 0.29 -0.62
C ASN A 79 -4.74 -0.95 0.09
N PRO A 80 -4.54 -1.07 1.40
CA PRO A 80 -4.96 -2.26 2.13
C PRO A 80 -6.48 -2.21 2.39
N PRO A 81 -7.10 -3.36 2.72
CA PRO A 81 -8.41 -3.35 3.37
C PRO A 81 -8.35 -2.47 4.62
N TYR A 82 -9.36 -1.63 4.81
CA TYR A 82 -9.47 -0.73 5.96
C TYR A 82 -10.86 -0.73 6.59
N ILE A 83 -11.79 -1.56 6.10
CA ILE A 83 -13.17 -1.59 6.59
C ILE A 83 -13.22 -2.39 7.90
N ALA A 84 -13.86 -1.84 8.93
CA ALA A 84 -14.09 -2.55 10.17
C ALA A 84 -15.14 -3.65 9.99
N GLU A 85 -14.99 -4.79 10.68
CA GLU A 85 -15.98 -5.87 10.60
C GLU A 85 -17.38 -5.45 11.04
N GLU A 86 -17.49 -4.49 11.96
CA GLU A 86 -18.76 -3.94 12.45
C GLU A 86 -19.51 -3.10 11.41
N ASP A 87 -18.80 -2.56 10.41
CA ASP A 87 -19.39 -1.77 9.33
C ASP A 87 -19.98 -2.64 8.21
N ARG A 88 -19.88 -3.97 8.31
CA ARG A 88 -20.36 -4.92 7.30
C ARG A 88 -21.81 -4.71 6.89
N GLU A 89 -22.69 -4.37 7.84
CA GLU A 89 -24.12 -4.16 7.57
C GLU A 89 -24.40 -2.82 6.85
N SER A 90 -23.43 -1.90 6.84
CA SER A 90 -23.53 -0.60 6.17
C SER A 90 -23.02 -0.61 4.73
N LEU A 91 -22.33 -1.69 4.33
CA LEU A 91 -21.81 -1.84 2.98
C LEU A 91 -22.93 -2.06 1.97
N GLN A 92 -22.79 -1.43 0.80
CA GLN A 92 -23.69 -1.68 -0.32
C GLN A 92 -23.60 -3.17 -0.71
N PRO A 93 -24.74 -3.83 -1.02
CA PRO A 93 -24.76 -5.25 -1.39
C PRO A 93 -23.75 -5.61 -2.48
N GLU A 94 -23.53 -4.69 -3.42
CA GLU A 94 -22.59 -4.81 -4.53
C GLU A 94 -21.12 -4.82 -4.10
N VAL A 95 -20.76 -4.35 -2.90
CA VAL A 95 -19.40 -4.48 -2.36
C VAL A 95 -19.21 -5.87 -1.76
N LEU A 96 -20.23 -6.35 -1.05
CA LEU A 96 -20.21 -7.67 -0.41
C LEU A 96 -20.27 -8.83 -1.41
N ASP A 97 -20.96 -8.63 -2.55
CA ASP A 97 -21.19 -9.67 -3.56
C ASP A 97 -20.01 -9.83 -4.54
N TRP A 98 -19.16 -8.81 -4.70
CA TRP A 98 -18.14 -8.77 -5.75
C TRP A 98 -16.69 -8.84 -5.23
N GLU A 99 -16.43 -8.42 -3.99
CA GLU A 99 -15.07 -8.44 -3.43
C GLU A 99 -14.88 -9.57 -2.41
N PRO A 100 -13.76 -10.33 -2.48
CA PRO A 100 -13.47 -11.37 -1.50
C PRO A 100 -13.33 -10.75 -0.10
N HIS A 101 -13.93 -11.39 0.93
CA HIS A 101 -13.97 -10.83 2.30
C HIS A 101 -12.59 -10.39 2.86
N GLY A 102 -11.51 -11.10 2.52
CA GLY A 102 -10.15 -10.77 2.95
C GLY A 102 -9.60 -9.47 2.33
N ALA A 103 -10.18 -8.99 1.23
CA ALA A 103 -9.83 -7.73 0.59
C ALA A 103 -10.64 -6.53 1.13
N LEU A 104 -11.63 -6.78 1.99
CA LEU A 104 -12.51 -5.72 2.52
C LEU A 104 -12.21 -5.42 3.99
N PHE A 105 -12.15 -6.46 4.84
CA PHE A 105 -12.14 -6.28 6.29
C PHE A 105 -10.75 -6.34 6.90
N ALA A 106 -10.44 -5.40 7.80
CA ALA A 106 -9.18 -5.32 8.54
C ALA A 106 -9.42 -5.35 10.05
N GLY A 107 -10.19 -6.35 10.50
CA GLY A 107 -10.48 -6.59 11.91
C GLY A 107 -11.52 -5.63 12.51
N PRO A 108 -11.70 -5.66 13.84
CA PRO A 108 -12.76 -4.92 14.54
C PRO A 108 -12.70 -3.40 14.34
N GLU A 109 -11.50 -2.86 14.16
CA GLU A 109 -11.28 -1.40 14.01
C GLU A 109 -10.81 -1.01 12.60
N GLY A 110 -10.73 -1.98 11.67
CA GLY A 110 -10.24 -1.74 10.31
C GLY A 110 -8.74 -1.42 10.21
N LEU A 111 -7.95 -1.75 11.24
CA LEU A 111 -6.53 -1.38 11.34
C LEU A 111 -5.55 -2.56 11.39
N ASP A 112 -6.04 -3.80 11.35
CA ASP A 112 -5.20 -4.99 11.55
C ASP A 112 -4.10 -5.13 10.48
N ILE A 113 -4.29 -4.53 9.31
CA ILE A 113 -3.30 -4.45 8.23
C ILE A 113 -2.51 -3.13 8.28
N LEU A 114 -3.19 -2.02 8.56
CA LEU A 114 -2.59 -0.69 8.56
C LEU A 114 -1.52 -0.50 9.64
N LEU A 115 -1.73 -1.02 10.86
CA LEU A 115 -0.74 -0.86 11.94
C LEU A 115 0.55 -1.63 11.67
N PRO A 116 0.53 -2.94 11.35
CA PRO A 116 1.75 -3.67 10.99
C PRO A 116 2.44 -3.11 9.73
N LEU A 117 1.67 -2.59 8.77
CA LEU A 117 2.21 -1.92 7.59
C LEU A 117 3.04 -0.69 8.00
N VAL A 118 2.50 0.19 8.84
CA VAL A 118 3.19 1.39 9.35
C VAL A 118 4.41 1.03 10.19
N GLU A 119 4.31 0.03 11.06
CA GLU A 119 5.41 -0.41 11.92
C GLU A 119 6.57 -1.02 11.12
N GLY A 120 6.27 -1.75 10.04
CA GLY A 120 7.28 -2.42 9.21
C GLY A 120 7.93 -1.51 8.17
N ALA A 121 7.21 -0.51 7.65
CA ALA A 121 7.67 0.34 6.55
C ALA A 121 9.05 1.00 6.75
N PRO A 122 9.41 1.55 7.94
CA PRO A 122 10.71 2.15 8.17
C PRO A 122 11.91 1.26 7.84
N ARG A 123 11.76 -0.06 8.02
CA ARG A 123 12.83 -1.01 7.73
C ARG A 123 13.15 -1.10 6.24
N PHE A 124 12.21 -0.76 5.36
CA PHE A 124 12.32 -0.94 3.92
C PHE A 124 12.36 0.38 3.15
N LEU A 125 12.37 1.53 3.84
CA LEU A 125 12.52 2.85 3.21
C LEU A 125 13.97 3.32 3.19
N ASN A 126 14.38 3.92 2.08
CA ASN A 126 15.57 4.76 2.05
C ASN A 126 15.39 5.98 2.96
N PRO A 127 16.47 6.54 3.54
CA PRO A 127 16.44 7.86 4.15
C PRO A 127 15.79 8.90 3.22
N GLY A 128 14.75 9.60 3.70
CA GLY A 128 13.98 10.54 2.89
C GLY A 128 12.97 9.91 1.92
N GLY A 129 12.79 8.58 1.96
CA GLY A 129 11.79 7.86 1.16
C GLY A 129 10.37 8.14 1.62
N LEU A 130 9.40 7.96 0.73
CA LEU A 130 7.99 8.24 0.98
C LEU A 130 7.21 6.98 1.36
N PHE A 131 6.46 7.04 2.45
CA PHE A 131 5.36 6.12 2.73
C PHE A 131 4.03 6.77 2.36
N ALA A 132 3.16 6.03 1.68
CA ALA A 132 1.78 6.42 1.42
C ALA A 132 0.84 5.22 1.59
N ALA A 133 -0.25 5.37 2.32
CA ALA A 133 -1.27 4.32 2.40
C ALA A 133 -2.68 4.89 2.32
N GLU A 134 -3.57 4.17 1.66
CA GLU A 134 -5.00 4.47 1.74
C GLU A 134 -5.54 4.16 3.14
N ILE A 135 -6.45 5.01 3.62
CA ILE A 135 -7.11 4.89 4.92
C ILE A 135 -8.61 5.17 4.77
N GLY A 136 -9.39 4.62 5.69
CA GLY A 136 -10.81 4.93 5.85
C GLY A 136 -11.06 6.32 6.44
N GLU A 137 -12.26 6.84 6.19
CA GLU A 137 -12.71 8.10 6.79
C GLU A 137 -12.75 7.97 8.33
N GLY A 138 -12.11 8.91 9.05
CA GLY A 138 -12.04 8.90 10.51
C GLY A 138 -10.85 8.12 11.08
N GLN A 139 -10.05 7.44 10.24
CA GLN A 139 -8.83 6.76 10.69
C GLN A 139 -7.61 7.70 10.72
N GLY A 140 -7.70 8.92 10.17
CA GLY A 140 -6.57 9.82 9.98
C GLY A 140 -5.76 10.11 11.23
N GLU A 141 -6.40 10.56 12.31
CA GLU A 141 -5.71 10.91 13.57
C GLU A 141 -4.96 9.72 14.19
N ARG A 142 -5.56 8.53 14.14
CA ARG A 142 -4.95 7.32 14.66
C ARG A 142 -3.75 6.88 13.83
N MET A 143 -3.83 7.00 12.51
CA MET A 143 -2.72 6.67 11.62
C MET A 143 -1.58 7.69 11.69
N VAL A 144 -1.88 8.98 11.93
CA VAL A 144 -0.86 10.00 12.27
C VAL A 144 -0.12 9.59 13.54
N THR A 145 -0.86 9.25 14.60
CA THR A 145 -0.29 8.81 15.88
C THR A 145 0.59 7.56 15.71
N ALA A 146 0.14 6.59 14.90
CA ALA A 146 0.91 5.39 14.60
C ALA A 146 2.25 5.70 13.90
N LEU A 147 2.23 6.56 12.87
CA LEU A 147 3.45 6.99 12.17
C LEU A 147 4.40 7.75 13.09
N GLU A 148 3.90 8.68 13.90
CA GLU A 148 4.69 9.41 14.91
C GLU A 148 5.30 8.46 15.94
N GLY A 149 4.53 7.46 16.39
CA GLY A 149 4.95 6.45 17.36
C GLY A 149 6.13 5.59 16.90
N THR A 150 6.34 5.43 15.59
CA THR A 150 7.53 4.75 15.06
C THR A 150 8.83 5.54 15.33
N GLY A 151 8.74 6.86 15.50
CA GLY A 151 9.89 7.77 15.57
C GLY A 151 10.72 7.84 14.28
N ALA A 152 10.28 7.20 13.20
CA ALA A 152 11.04 7.04 11.96
C ALA A 152 10.51 7.89 10.80
N PHE A 153 9.42 8.63 11.00
CA PHE A 153 8.81 9.48 9.99
C PHE A 153 8.81 10.95 10.38
N GLN A 154 8.88 11.80 9.35
CA GLN A 154 8.73 13.25 9.40
C GLN A 154 7.73 13.69 8.32
N THR A 155 7.28 14.96 8.39
CA THR A 155 6.34 15.53 7.40
C THR A 155 5.07 14.68 7.21
N ILE A 156 4.53 14.18 8.33
CA ILE A 156 3.32 13.35 8.31
C ILE A 156 2.10 14.21 7.94
N SER A 157 1.26 13.72 7.03
CA SER A 157 0.02 14.43 6.67
C SER A 157 -1.05 13.49 6.12
N VAL A 158 -2.31 13.83 6.36
CA VAL A 158 -3.46 13.19 5.72
C VAL A 158 -3.89 14.03 4.51
N ARG A 159 -4.16 13.38 3.39
CA ARG A 159 -4.68 13.99 2.16
C ARG A 159 -6.10 13.51 1.91
N PRO A 160 -7.02 14.43 1.60
CA PRO A 160 -8.39 14.06 1.28
C PRO A 160 -8.55 13.59 -0.17
N ASP A 161 -9.63 12.85 -0.43
CA ASP A 161 -10.13 12.58 -1.78
C ASP A 161 -10.78 13.84 -2.41
N LEU A 162 -11.27 13.71 -3.65
CA LEU A 162 -11.96 14.80 -4.36
C LEU A 162 -13.27 15.25 -3.68
N ALA A 163 -13.85 14.43 -2.82
CA ALA A 163 -15.03 14.75 -2.03
C ALA A 163 -14.68 15.39 -0.66
N GLY A 164 -13.39 15.57 -0.36
CA GLY A 164 -12.91 16.18 0.87
C GLY A 164 -12.80 15.23 2.06
N ARG A 165 -12.98 13.92 1.86
CA ARG A 165 -12.87 12.91 2.92
C ARG A 165 -11.44 12.44 3.07
N GLU A 166 -11.01 12.14 4.29
CA GLU A 166 -9.70 11.52 4.54
C GLU A 166 -9.52 10.28 3.66
N ARG A 167 -8.35 10.16 3.03
CA ARG A 167 -8.11 9.09 2.07
C ARG A 167 -6.69 8.55 2.11
N VAL A 168 -5.67 9.40 2.15
CA VAL A 168 -4.28 8.94 2.09
C VAL A 168 -3.49 9.50 3.24
N ILE A 169 -2.85 8.63 4.03
CA ILE A 169 -1.83 9.03 5.00
C ILE A 169 -0.45 9.01 4.31
N LEU A 170 0.36 10.04 4.57
CA LEU A 170 1.71 10.20 4.05
C LEU A 170 2.71 10.39 5.18
N GLY A 171 3.93 9.88 5.01
CA GLY A 171 5.07 10.16 5.87
C GLY A 171 6.39 10.03 5.12
N VAL A 172 7.36 10.89 5.40
CA VAL A 172 8.71 10.81 4.82
C VAL A 172 9.63 10.16 5.84
N ALA A 173 10.37 9.13 5.46
CA ALA A 173 11.33 8.49 6.34
C ALA A 173 12.41 9.49 6.78
N SER A 174 12.67 9.55 8.08
CA SER A 174 13.74 10.34 8.65
C SER A 174 15.10 9.88 8.15
N SER A 175 16.07 10.80 8.13
CA SER A 175 17.45 10.55 7.72
C SER A 175 18.27 9.82 8.78
#